data_AF-A0AAN8WHD3-F1
#
_entry.id   AF-A0AAN8WHD3-F1
#
_cell.length_a   1.000
_cell.length_b   1.000
_cell.length_c   1.000
_cell.angle_alpha   90.00
_cell.angle_beta   90.00
_cell.angle_gamma   90.00
#
_symmetry.space_group_name_H-M   'P 1'
#
loop_
_entity.id
_entity.type
_entity.pdbx_description
1 polymer ?
#
loop_
_entity_poly.entity_id
_entity_poly.type
_entity_poly.pdbx_seq_one_letter_code
_entity_poly.pdbx_strand_id
1 'polypeptide(L)'
;MEGIPIIKSLLSFFLFLSNYAEEEGQTNETALNHMKEFCTIKDTINELYERIEIEAGSITQDQKYFADYLYGVKNFKPWMDEAEAVAKTTLVKPEKLEDALALLETVKSFEAACSGNKGKLDGAAESRSKMEKQTKADNEVETLNSRWNIVKKTADERVTKVQELCNTWSELQAVTENLTKTITDIPGSNLPDVAALEGIFKQFKEINGKKMSLLSVI
;
A
#
# COMPACT_ATOMS: atom_id res chain seq x y z
N MET A 1 12.33 -21.33 -27.20
CA MET A 1 11.31 -21.35 -28.27
C MET A 1 11.95 -21.94 -29.53
N GLU A 2 11.89 -23.26 -29.70
CA GLU A 2 12.47 -23.99 -30.84
C GLU A 2 11.45 -24.29 -31.96
N GLY A 3 10.23 -23.74 -31.90
CA GLY A 3 9.17 -23.98 -32.90
C GLY A 3 9.27 -23.18 -34.21
N ILE A 4 10.17 -22.19 -34.25
CA ILE A 4 10.39 -21.26 -35.38
C ILE A 4 10.90 -21.93 -36.69
N PRO A 5 11.74 -22.99 -36.68
CA PRO A 5 12.31 -23.56 -37.90
C PRO A 5 11.30 -24.32 -38.77
N ILE A 6 10.36 -25.03 -38.17
CA ILE A 6 9.40 -25.90 -38.89
C ILE A 6 8.41 -25.03 -39.69
N ILE A 7 7.92 -23.96 -39.09
CA ILE A 7 6.96 -23.04 -39.72
C ILE A 7 7.61 -22.27 -40.88
N LYS A 8 8.86 -21.80 -40.69
CA LYS A 8 9.63 -21.16 -41.79
C LYS A 8 9.89 -22.14 -42.94
N SER A 9 10.21 -23.40 -42.63
CA SER A 9 10.42 -24.42 -43.65
C SER A 9 9.14 -24.75 -44.43
N LEU A 10 7.98 -24.77 -43.75
CA LEU A 10 6.68 -24.92 -44.40
C LEU A 10 6.37 -23.72 -45.31
N LEU A 11 6.59 -22.48 -44.85
CA LEU A 11 6.43 -21.26 -45.66
C LEU A 11 7.31 -21.26 -46.92
N SER A 12 8.57 -21.68 -46.82
CA SER A 12 9.45 -21.84 -47.99
C SER A 12 8.97 -22.91 -48.95
N PHE A 13 8.48 -24.05 -48.45
CA PHE A 13 7.89 -25.09 -49.29
C PHE A 13 6.61 -24.61 -49.98
N PHE A 14 5.81 -23.76 -49.31
CA PHE A 14 4.61 -23.15 -49.90
C PHE A 14 4.92 -22.16 -51.02
N LEU A 15 5.94 -21.31 -50.86
CA LEU A 15 6.41 -20.42 -51.93
C LEU A 15 6.85 -21.20 -53.18
N PHE A 16 7.49 -22.35 -52.99
CA PHE A 16 7.91 -23.22 -54.08
C PHE A 16 6.72 -23.79 -54.87
N LEU A 17 5.66 -24.27 -54.19
CA LEU A 17 4.48 -24.84 -54.84
C LEU A 17 3.65 -23.79 -55.60
N SER A 18 3.55 -22.56 -55.09
CA SER A 18 2.84 -21.47 -55.79
C SER A 18 3.52 -21.09 -57.11
N ASN A 19 4.86 -20.99 -57.13
CA ASN A 19 5.60 -20.69 -58.35
C ASN A 19 5.47 -21.81 -59.40
N TYR A 20 5.34 -23.07 -58.98
CA TYR A 20 5.18 -24.21 -59.88
C TYR A 20 3.79 -24.25 -60.57
N ALA A 21 2.75 -23.74 -59.91
CA ALA A 21 1.38 -23.74 -60.45
C ALA A 21 1.13 -22.63 -61.49
N GLU A 22 1.92 -21.56 -61.50
CA GLU A 22 1.80 -20.47 -62.49
C GLU A 22 2.40 -20.82 -63.86
N GLU A 23 3.29 -21.82 -63.94
CA GLU A 23 3.94 -22.24 -65.19
C GLU A 23 3.08 -23.19 -66.06
N GLU A 24 2.12 -23.92 -65.48
CA GLU A 24 1.17 -24.75 -66.22
C GLU A 24 -0.23 -24.14 -66.18
N GLY A 25 -0.68 -23.57 -67.31
CA GLY A 25 -2.04 -23.04 -67.46
C GLY A 25 -3.11 -24.12 -67.28
N GLN A 26 -3.52 -24.42 -66.05
CA GLN A 26 -4.52 -25.43 -65.74
C GLN A 26 -5.95 -24.84 -65.73
N THR A 27 -6.72 -25.21 -66.74
CA THR A 27 -8.14 -24.88 -66.98
C THR A 27 -9.12 -25.86 -66.32
N ASN A 28 -8.69 -26.59 -65.28
CA ASN A 28 -9.50 -27.59 -64.59
C ASN A 28 -10.12 -27.01 -63.30
N GLU A 29 -11.46 -27.02 -63.20
CA GLU A 29 -12.24 -26.53 -62.06
C GLU A 29 -11.79 -27.14 -60.72
N THR A 30 -11.40 -28.43 -60.72
CA THR A 30 -10.86 -29.10 -59.52
C THR A 30 -9.55 -28.47 -59.05
N ALA A 31 -8.64 -28.11 -59.97
CA ALA A 31 -7.38 -27.47 -59.63
C ALA A 31 -7.59 -26.06 -59.06
N LEU A 32 -8.53 -25.30 -59.63
CA LEU A 32 -8.90 -23.97 -59.13
C LEU A 32 -9.54 -24.02 -57.73
N ASN A 33 -10.39 -25.02 -57.46
CA ASN A 33 -11.01 -25.20 -56.15
C ASN A 33 -9.97 -25.61 -55.09
N HIS A 34 -9.05 -26.53 -55.41
CA HIS A 34 -7.94 -26.85 -54.52
C HIS A 34 -7.04 -25.64 -54.25
N MET A 35 -6.77 -24.80 -55.25
CA MET A 35 -5.99 -23.56 -55.06
C MET A 35 -6.69 -22.58 -54.12
N LYS A 36 -8.03 -22.44 -54.20
CA LYS A 36 -8.80 -21.61 -53.26
C LYS A 36 -8.74 -22.13 -51.83
N GLU A 37 -8.97 -23.43 -51.64
CA GLU A 37 -8.88 -24.08 -50.32
C GLU A 37 -7.48 -23.92 -49.73
N PHE A 38 -6.45 -24.06 -50.57
CA PHE A 38 -5.06 -23.84 -50.18
C PHE A 38 -4.80 -22.40 -49.73
N CYS A 39 -5.30 -21.39 -50.46
CA CYS A 39 -5.22 -19.99 -50.04
C CYS A 39 -5.92 -19.76 -48.70
N THR A 40 -7.12 -20.33 -48.49
CA THR A 40 -7.83 -20.24 -47.21
C THR A 40 -7.04 -20.86 -46.06
N ILE A 41 -6.40 -22.01 -46.27
CA ILE A 41 -5.54 -22.66 -45.28
C ILE A 41 -4.34 -21.76 -44.95
N LYS A 42 -3.67 -21.20 -45.97
CA LYS A 42 -2.54 -20.27 -45.79
C LYS A 42 -2.94 -19.05 -44.96
N ASP A 43 -4.05 -18.41 -45.31
CA ASP A 43 -4.54 -17.22 -44.60
C ASP A 43 -4.89 -17.56 -43.15
N THR A 44 -5.55 -18.70 -42.92
CA THR A 44 -5.86 -19.19 -41.58
C THR A 44 -4.59 -19.44 -40.75
N ILE A 45 -3.55 -20.04 -41.35
CA ILE A 45 -2.27 -20.29 -40.67
C ILE A 45 -1.59 -18.96 -40.30
N ASN A 46 -1.59 -17.97 -41.20
CA ASN A 46 -1.01 -16.66 -40.93
C ASN A 46 -1.77 -15.94 -39.80
N GLU A 47 -3.11 -15.95 -39.82
CA GLU A 47 -3.90 -15.38 -38.73
C GLU A 47 -3.64 -16.06 -37.39
N LEU A 48 -3.54 -17.40 -37.38
CA LEU A 48 -3.22 -18.16 -36.17
C LEU A 48 -1.83 -17.79 -35.65
N TYR A 49 -0.85 -17.64 -36.53
CA TYR A 49 0.50 -17.20 -36.16
C TYR A 49 0.49 -15.83 -35.49
N GLU A 50 -0.18 -14.84 -36.09
CA GLU A 50 -0.29 -13.50 -35.53
C GLU A 50 -0.96 -13.52 -34.14
N ARG A 51 -2.03 -14.30 -33.99
CA ARG A 51 -2.72 -14.46 -32.69
C ARG A 51 -1.83 -15.13 -31.65
N ILE A 52 -1.03 -16.13 -32.03
CA ILE A 52 -0.09 -16.80 -31.13
C ILE A 52 0.98 -15.83 -30.64
N GLU A 53 1.54 -14.99 -31.53
CA GLU A 53 2.56 -14.01 -31.14
C GLU A 53 2.00 -12.95 -30.18
N ILE A 54 0.79 -12.44 -30.44
CA ILE A 54 0.10 -11.50 -29.54
C ILE A 54 -0.12 -12.15 -28.17
N GLU A 55 -0.65 -13.37 -28.16
CA GLU A 55 -0.94 -14.11 -26.94
C GLU A 55 0.33 -14.45 -26.13
N ALA A 56 1.41 -14.86 -26.81
CA ALA A 56 2.70 -15.11 -26.17
C ALA A 56 3.29 -13.84 -25.54
N GLY A 57 3.14 -12.69 -26.21
CA GLY A 57 3.51 -11.38 -25.68
C GLY A 57 2.74 -11.04 -24.40
N SER A 58 1.41 -11.18 -24.44
CA SER A 58 0.51 -10.98 -23.29
C SER A 58 0.91 -11.85 -22.09
N ILE A 59 1.11 -13.15 -22.30
CA ILE A 59 1.52 -14.09 -21.25
C ILE A 59 2.88 -13.70 -20.65
N THR A 60 3.85 -13.30 -21.47
CA THR A 60 5.19 -12.92 -21.00
C THR A 60 5.13 -11.67 -20.11
N GLN A 61 4.32 -10.68 -20.50
CA GLN A 61 4.09 -9.48 -19.70
C GLN A 61 3.42 -9.81 -18.36
N ASP A 62 2.37 -10.63 -18.39
CA ASP A 62 1.65 -11.04 -17.18
C ASP A 62 2.53 -11.82 -16.22
N GLN A 63 3.39 -12.71 -16.72
CA GLN A 63 4.36 -13.44 -15.90
C GLN A 63 5.28 -12.50 -15.12
N LYS A 64 5.75 -11.43 -15.77
CA LYS A 64 6.60 -10.41 -15.11
C LYS A 64 5.83 -9.70 -13.99
N TYR A 65 4.67 -9.14 -14.30
CA TYR A 65 3.88 -8.41 -13.31
C TYR A 65 3.37 -9.30 -12.18
N PHE A 66 3.04 -10.56 -12.48
CA PHE A 66 2.64 -11.53 -11.47
C PHE A 66 3.78 -11.87 -10.52
N ALA A 67 5.02 -11.99 -11.02
CA ALA A 67 6.19 -12.18 -10.18
C ALA A 67 6.41 -10.99 -9.24
N ASP A 68 6.31 -9.75 -9.74
CA ASP A 68 6.44 -8.54 -8.93
C ASP A 68 5.33 -8.45 -7.86
N TYR A 69 4.09 -8.79 -8.23
CA TYR A 69 2.96 -8.90 -7.30
C TYR A 69 3.23 -9.91 -6.18
N LEU A 70 3.62 -11.14 -6.53
CA LEU A 70 3.90 -12.19 -5.55
C LEU A 70 5.05 -11.81 -4.63
N TYR A 71 6.09 -11.20 -5.17
CA TYR A 71 7.22 -10.69 -4.39
C TYR A 71 6.79 -9.61 -3.41
N GLY A 72 6.02 -8.61 -3.86
CA GLY A 72 5.52 -7.53 -3.01
C GLY A 72 4.66 -8.05 -1.86
N VAL A 73 3.69 -8.93 -2.16
CA VAL A 73 2.81 -9.57 -1.17
C VAL A 73 3.62 -10.39 -0.17
N LYS A 74 4.54 -11.23 -0.64
CA LYS A 74 5.37 -12.10 0.21
C LYS A 74 6.21 -11.30 1.20
N ASN A 75 6.79 -10.17 0.76
CA ASN A 75 7.63 -9.34 1.62
C ASN A 75 6.85 -8.42 2.56
N PHE A 76 5.60 -8.07 2.22
CA PHE A 76 4.77 -7.22 3.06
C PHE A 76 4.12 -7.99 4.23
N LYS A 77 3.74 -9.26 4.01
CA LYS A 77 3.05 -10.09 5.02
C LYS A 77 3.74 -10.13 6.39
N PRO A 78 5.06 -10.44 6.50
CA PRO A 78 5.72 -10.50 7.81
C PRO A 78 5.63 -9.18 8.58
N TRP A 79 5.86 -8.06 7.87
CA TRP A 79 5.74 -6.73 8.48
C TRP A 79 4.30 -6.44 8.93
N MET A 80 3.31 -6.83 8.14
CA MET A 80 1.90 -6.66 8.50
C MET A 80 1.53 -7.44 9.76
N ASP A 81 1.99 -8.68 9.88
CA ASP A 81 1.73 -9.53 11.05
C ASP A 81 2.37 -8.94 12.32
N GLU A 82 3.61 -8.44 12.22
CA GLU A 82 4.30 -7.73 13.30
C GLU A 82 3.58 -6.44 13.69
N ALA A 83 3.15 -5.64 12.69
CA ALA A 83 2.46 -4.38 12.93
C ALA A 83 1.09 -4.59 13.60
N GLU A 84 0.37 -5.66 13.25
CA GLU A 84 -0.86 -6.05 13.96
C GLU A 84 -0.60 -6.47 15.40
N ALA A 85 0.51 -7.16 15.68
CA ALA A 85 0.89 -7.49 17.04
C ALA A 85 1.15 -6.20 17.86
N VAL A 86 1.90 -5.25 17.31
CA VAL A 86 2.15 -3.93 17.94
C VAL A 86 0.85 -3.13 18.11
N ALA A 87 -0.07 -3.18 17.15
CA ALA A 87 -1.36 -2.49 17.26
C ALA A 87 -2.28 -3.10 18.34
N LYS A 88 -2.06 -4.36 18.71
CA LYS A 88 -2.79 -5.04 19.79
C LYS A 88 -2.19 -4.82 21.17
N THR A 89 -0.94 -4.37 21.28
CA THR A 89 -0.34 -4.12 22.60
C THR A 89 -0.99 -2.91 23.27
N THR A 90 -1.31 -3.03 24.56
CA THR A 90 -1.78 -1.88 25.35
C THR A 90 -0.64 -0.89 25.54
N LEU A 91 -0.94 0.41 25.46
CA LEU A 91 0.06 1.43 25.74
C LEU A 91 0.39 1.44 27.24
N VAL A 92 1.66 1.61 27.55
CA VAL A 92 2.08 1.77 28.94
C VAL A 92 1.69 3.15 29.40
N LYS A 93 0.92 3.23 30.48
CA LYS A 93 0.50 4.49 31.08
C LYS A 93 1.72 5.24 31.62
N PRO A 94 2.00 6.47 31.15
CA PRO A 94 3.16 7.24 31.61
C PRO A 94 2.93 7.81 33.01
N GLU A 95 3.98 7.80 33.85
CA GLU A 95 3.94 8.31 35.23
C GLU A 95 4.40 9.77 35.34
N LYS A 96 5.30 10.19 34.43
CA LYS A 96 5.85 11.56 34.33
C LYS A 96 5.87 12.05 32.88
N LEU A 97 6.12 13.35 32.70
CA LEU A 97 6.11 14.00 31.38
C LEU A 97 7.16 13.37 30.44
N GLU A 98 8.33 13.05 30.97
CA GLU A 98 9.42 12.43 30.21
C GLU A 98 8.99 11.07 29.63
N ASP A 99 8.23 10.28 30.38
CA ASP A 99 7.71 8.99 29.91
C ASP A 99 6.65 9.19 28.82
N ALA A 100 5.79 10.21 28.96
CA ALA A 100 4.79 10.54 27.94
C ALA A 100 5.44 11.00 26.63
N LEU A 101 6.51 11.80 26.70
CA LEU A 101 7.28 12.23 25.54
C LEU A 101 8.02 11.05 24.87
N ALA A 102 8.59 10.14 25.66
CA ALA A 102 9.21 8.92 25.11
C ALA A 102 8.17 8.00 24.45
N LEU A 103 6.99 7.87 25.04
CA LEU A 103 5.87 7.14 24.46
C LEU A 103 5.42 7.79 23.15
N LEU A 104 5.34 9.12 23.10
CA LEU A 104 4.98 9.88 21.90
C LEU A 104 5.93 9.58 20.73
N GLU A 105 7.23 9.55 21.00
CA GLU A 105 8.24 9.22 19.99
C GLU A 105 8.09 7.78 19.48
N THR A 106 7.80 6.86 20.39
CA THR A 106 7.56 5.45 20.06
C THR A 106 6.33 5.30 19.15
N VAL A 107 5.21 5.94 19.48
CA VAL A 107 3.98 5.83 18.66
C VAL A 107 4.11 6.56 17.33
N LYS A 108 4.85 7.68 17.27
CA LYS A 108 5.18 8.37 16.02
C LYS A 108 6.07 7.53 15.11
N SER A 109 7.08 6.87 15.67
CA SER A 109 7.94 5.94 14.93
C SER A 109 7.12 4.80 14.32
N PHE A 110 6.17 4.25 15.08
CA PHE A 110 5.27 3.22 14.58
C PHE A 110 4.33 3.71 13.47
N GLU A 111 3.73 4.90 13.62
CA GLU A 111 2.89 5.52 12.59
C GLU A 111 3.69 5.77 11.30
N ALA A 112 4.90 6.33 11.43
CA ALA A 112 5.79 6.56 10.29
C ALA A 112 6.17 5.26 9.58
N ALA A 113 6.42 4.17 10.34
CA ALA A 113 6.68 2.85 9.77
C ALA A 113 5.47 2.29 9.02
N CYS A 114 4.25 2.55 9.50
CA CYS A 114 3.01 2.18 8.79
C CYS A 114 2.88 2.91 7.46
N SER A 115 3.13 4.21 7.46
CA SER A 115 3.14 5.05 6.25
C SER A 115 4.24 4.63 5.27
N GLY A 116 5.45 4.36 5.76
CA GLY A 116 6.60 3.99 4.93
C GLY A 116 6.48 2.61 4.26
N ASN A 117 5.81 1.65 4.89
CA ASN A 117 5.63 0.32 4.30
C ASN A 117 4.48 0.23 3.30
N LYS A 118 3.56 1.21 3.30
CA LYS A 118 2.39 1.24 2.41
C LYS A 118 2.79 1.20 0.92
N GLY A 119 3.86 1.88 0.55
CA GLY A 119 4.36 1.90 -0.82
C GLY A 119 4.70 0.52 -1.39
N LYS A 120 5.14 -0.44 -0.55
CA LYS A 120 5.40 -1.82 -1.00
C LYS A 120 4.11 -2.53 -1.42
N LEU A 121 3.02 -2.31 -0.67
CA LEU A 121 1.72 -2.88 -0.96
C LEU A 121 1.08 -2.20 -2.19
N ASP A 122 1.27 -0.89 -2.34
CA ASP A 122 0.80 -0.14 -3.50
C ASP A 122 1.51 -0.57 -4.78
N GLY A 123 2.82 -0.83 -4.73
CA GLY A 123 3.56 -1.40 -5.86
C GLY A 123 3.04 -2.78 -6.27
N ALA A 124 2.70 -3.64 -5.31
CA ALA A 124 2.06 -4.92 -5.61
C ALA A 124 0.67 -4.76 -6.24
N ALA A 125 -0.12 -3.78 -5.78
CA ALA A 125 -1.42 -3.42 -6.36
C ALA A 125 -1.28 -2.96 -7.82
N GLU A 126 -0.29 -2.12 -8.10
CA GLU A 126 0.00 -1.59 -9.42
C GLU A 126 0.45 -2.71 -10.39
N SER A 127 1.35 -3.61 -9.95
CA SER A 127 1.72 -4.76 -10.77
C SER A 127 0.50 -5.63 -11.07
N ARG A 128 -0.39 -5.85 -10.09
CA ARG A 128 -1.64 -6.59 -10.32
C ARG A 128 -2.52 -5.94 -11.38
N SER A 129 -2.67 -4.60 -11.35
CA SER A 129 -3.55 -3.89 -12.28
C SER A 129 -3.02 -3.86 -13.71
N LYS A 130 -1.71 -4.00 -13.90
CA LYS A 130 -1.04 -4.06 -15.23
C LYS A 130 -1.12 -5.41 -15.91
N MET A 131 -1.60 -6.46 -15.23
CA MET A 131 -1.83 -7.75 -15.88
C MET A 131 -3.05 -7.69 -16.80
N GLU A 132 -2.89 -8.20 -18.03
CA GLU A 132 -3.94 -8.27 -19.04
C GLU A 132 -4.95 -9.38 -18.70
N LYS A 133 -4.45 -10.51 -18.20
CA LYS A 133 -5.28 -11.65 -17.78
C LYS A 133 -5.30 -11.76 -16.27
N GLN A 134 -6.13 -10.94 -15.65
CA GLN A 134 -6.37 -11.01 -14.22
C GLN A 134 -7.09 -12.33 -13.87
N THR A 135 -6.52 -13.09 -12.93
CA THR A 135 -7.17 -14.31 -12.42
C THR A 135 -8.34 -13.95 -11.51
N LYS A 136 -9.36 -14.82 -11.45
CA LYS A 136 -10.48 -14.72 -10.49
C LYS A 136 -10.08 -15.12 -9.05
N ALA A 137 -8.81 -15.48 -8.83
CA ALA A 137 -8.33 -15.82 -7.50
C ALA A 137 -8.29 -14.58 -6.61
N ASP A 138 -8.53 -14.78 -5.32
CA ASP A 138 -8.59 -13.71 -4.33
C ASP A 138 -7.37 -12.79 -4.42
N ASN A 139 -7.65 -11.49 -4.53
CA ASN A 139 -6.63 -10.47 -4.56
C ASN A 139 -6.11 -10.23 -3.14
N GLU A 140 -5.01 -10.89 -2.77
CA GLU A 140 -4.43 -10.74 -1.43
C GLU A 140 -4.08 -9.29 -1.06
N VAL A 141 -3.83 -8.42 -2.05
CA VAL A 141 -3.54 -7.00 -1.81
C VAL A 141 -4.75 -6.29 -1.22
N GLU A 142 -5.98 -6.62 -1.61
CA GLU A 142 -7.19 -6.05 -1.02
C GLU A 142 -7.35 -6.44 0.45
N THR A 143 -7.09 -7.72 0.75
CA THR A 143 -7.12 -8.23 2.13
C THR A 143 -6.05 -7.53 2.99
N LEU A 144 -4.82 -7.43 2.48
CA LEU A 144 -3.73 -6.75 3.16
C LEU A 144 -3.97 -5.25 3.31
N ASN A 145 -4.62 -4.60 2.35
CA ASN A 145 -5.01 -3.19 2.44
C ASN A 145 -6.03 -2.95 3.56
N SER A 146 -7.02 -3.83 3.69
CA SER A 146 -8.00 -3.74 4.78
C SER A 146 -7.32 -3.88 6.15
N ARG A 147 -6.43 -4.86 6.31
CA ARG A 147 -5.61 -5.05 7.52
C ARG A 147 -4.73 -3.85 7.83
N TRP A 148 -4.04 -3.31 6.81
CA TRP A 148 -3.20 -2.13 6.96
C TRP A 148 -4.01 -0.90 7.41
N ASN A 149 -5.19 -0.66 6.84
CA ASN A 149 -6.05 0.46 7.21
C ASN A 149 -6.43 0.41 8.70
N ILE A 150 -6.71 -0.78 9.23
CA ILE A 150 -7.01 -0.97 10.66
C ILE A 150 -5.80 -0.59 11.52
N VAL A 151 -4.62 -1.12 11.20
CA VAL A 151 -3.38 -0.82 11.94
C VAL A 151 -3.00 0.65 11.84
N LYS A 152 -3.11 1.25 10.65
CA LYS A 152 -2.83 2.66 10.44
C LYS A 152 -3.74 3.55 11.27
N LYS A 153 -5.04 3.26 11.27
CA LYS A 153 -6.02 3.97 12.10
C LYS A 153 -5.65 3.88 13.59
N THR A 154 -5.29 2.70 14.09
CA THR A 154 -4.83 2.54 15.47
C THR A 154 -3.55 3.34 15.75
N ALA A 155 -2.58 3.36 14.83
CA ALA A 155 -1.36 4.15 14.97
C ALA A 155 -1.67 5.66 15.05
N ASP A 156 -2.53 6.17 14.17
CA ASP A 156 -2.96 7.57 14.15
C ASP A 156 -3.67 7.97 15.44
N GLU A 157 -4.63 7.16 15.89
CA GLU A 157 -5.33 7.39 17.15
C GLU A 157 -4.38 7.42 18.35
N ARG A 158 -3.35 6.55 18.38
CA ARG A 158 -2.33 6.55 19.43
C ARG A 158 -1.50 7.82 19.41
N VAL A 159 -1.04 8.27 18.24
CA VAL A 159 -0.29 9.52 18.11
C VAL A 159 -1.13 10.70 18.60
N THR A 160 -2.38 10.82 18.17
CA THR A 160 -3.28 11.88 18.61
C THR A 160 -3.45 11.90 20.13
N LYS A 161 -3.82 10.76 20.74
CA LYS A 161 -4.04 10.66 22.20
C LYS A 161 -2.80 11.00 23.01
N VAL A 162 -1.65 10.45 22.64
CA VAL A 162 -0.40 10.67 23.40
C VAL A 162 0.12 12.09 23.19
N GLN A 163 -0.05 12.67 22.00
CA GLN A 163 0.29 14.07 21.73
C GLN A 163 -0.58 15.02 22.56
N GLU A 164 -1.90 14.78 22.63
CA GLU A 164 -2.81 15.56 23.47
C GLU A 164 -2.45 15.46 24.95
N LEU A 165 -2.04 14.27 25.42
CA LEU A 165 -1.54 14.09 26.79
C LEU A 165 -0.29 14.93 27.04
N CYS A 166 0.70 14.87 26.14
CA CYS A 166 1.93 15.66 26.27
C CYS A 166 1.62 17.17 26.31
N ASN A 167 0.77 17.65 25.41
CA ASN A 167 0.37 19.06 25.37
C ASN A 167 -0.31 19.49 26.67
N THR A 168 -1.28 18.69 27.15
CA THR A 168 -2.01 18.95 28.41
C THR A 168 -1.07 18.98 29.60
N TRP A 169 -0.04 18.14 29.61
CA TRP A 169 0.93 18.08 30.69
C TRP A 169 1.89 19.28 30.67
N SER A 170 2.34 19.71 29.48
CA SER A 170 3.11 20.94 29.32
C SER A 170 2.32 22.18 29.74
N GLU A 171 1.03 22.24 29.39
CA GLU A 171 0.11 23.30 29.87
C GLU A 171 -0.01 23.30 31.40
N LEU A 172 -0.13 22.11 32.01
CA LEU A 172 -0.19 21.97 33.48
C LEU A 172 1.10 22.49 34.14
N GLN A 173 2.26 22.22 33.54
CA GLN A 173 3.54 22.72 34.02
C GLN A 173 3.60 24.24 33.98
N ALA A 174 3.22 24.85 32.85
CA ALA A 174 3.20 26.31 32.71
C ALA A 174 2.25 26.98 33.73
N VAL A 175 1.06 26.38 33.97
CA VAL A 175 0.13 26.87 34.99
C VAL A 175 0.69 26.71 36.41
N THR A 176 1.41 25.62 36.69
CA THR A 176 2.04 25.39 38.00
C THR A 176 3.19 26.38 38.25
N GLU A 177 3.98 26.69 37.23
CA GLU A 177 5.04 27.70 37.29
C GLU A 177 4.46 29.10 37.51
N ASN A 178 3.39 29.45 36.79
CA ASN A 178 2.68 30.72 36.99
C ASN A 178 2.10 30.82 38.41
N LEU A 179 1.44 29.76 38.90
CA LEU A 179 0.93 29.69 40.26
C LEU A 179 2.04 29.90 41.29
N THR A 180 3.17 29.22 41.12
CA THR A 180 4.34 29.34 42.01
C THR A 180 4.87 30.77 42.04
N LYS A 181 5.00 31.39 40.86
CA LYS A 181 5.43 32.79 40.75
C LYS A 181 4.46 33.74 41.42
N THR A 182 3.16 33.65 41.12
CA THR A 182 2.13 34.49 41.74
C THR A 182 2.16 34.37 43.26
N ILE A 183 2.25 33.16 43.81
CA ILE A 183 2.33 32.94 45.26
C ILE A 183 3.59 33.57 45.87
N THR A 184 4.73 33.47 45.17
CA THR A 184 6.01 34.02 45.64
C THR A 184 6.02 35.55 45.65
N ASP A 185 5.25 36.19 44.76
CA ASP A 185 5.16 37.66 44.67
C ASP A 185 4.21 38.27 45.73
N ILE A 186 3.30 37.48 46.33
CA ILE A 186 2.32 37.95 47.32
C ILE A 186 2.94 38.70 48.52
N PRO A 187 3.99 38.18 49.19
CA PRO A 187 4.59 38.85 50.35
C PRO A 187 5.15 40.26 50.05
N GLY A 188 5.49 40.53 48.78
CA GLY A 188 5.99 41.84 48.33
C GLY A 188 4.90 42.81 47.88
N SER A 189 3.63 42.40 47.86
CA SER A 189 2.52 43.22 47.37
C SER A 189 1.72 43.85 48.52
N ASN A 190 1.48 45.16 48.44
CA ASN A 190 0.60 45.87 49.37
C ASN A 190 -0.90 45.55 49.15
N LEU A 191 -1.26 45.03 47.97
CA LEU A 191 -2.62 44.58 47.64
C LEU A 191 -2.53 43.38 46.67
N PRO A 192 -2.44 42.14 47.18
CA PRO A 192 -2.39 40.95 46.34
C PRO A 192 -3.67 40.78 45.51
N ASP A 193 -3.53 40.42 44.23
CA ASP A 193 -4.65 40.13 43.34
C ASP A 193 -5.16 38.69 43.57
N VAL A 194 -6.05 38.56 44.55
CA VAL A 194 -6.65 37.26 44.93
C VAL A 194 -7.53 36.70 43.81
N ALA A 195 -8.18 37.55 43.01
CA ALA A 195 -9.04 37.11 41.91
C ALA A 195 -8.22 36.43 40.80
N ALA A 196 -7.04 36.99 40.47
CA ALA A 196 -6.12 36.36 39.54
C ALA A 196 -5.62 34.99 40.05
N LEU A 197 -5.29 34.90 41.34
CA LEU A 197 -4.85 33.64 41.97
C LEU A 197 -5.93 32.56 41.91
N GLU A 198 -7.18 32.90 42.23
CA GLU A 198 -8.32 31.97 42.10
C GLU A 198 -8.53 31.51 40.66
N GLY A 199 -8.35 32.41 39.68
CA GLY A 199 -8.38 32.09 38.26
C GLY A 199 -7.33 31.04 37.86
N ILE A 200 -6.08 31.20 38.31
CA ILE A 200 -5.00 30.24 38.05
C ILE A 200 -5.32 28.88 38.68
N PHE A 201 -5.82 28.85 39.92
CA PHE A 201 -6.22 27.60 40.59
C PHE A 201 -7.35 26.88 39.85
N LYS A 202 -8.32 27.62 39.31
CA LYS A 202 -9.40 27.04 38.51
C LYS A 202 -8.85 26.37 37.25
N GLN A 203 -7.97 27.06 36.52
CA GLN A 203 -7.30 26.50 35.33
C GLN A 203 -6.48 25.25 35.67
N PHE A 204 -5.72 25.28 36.78
CA PHE A 204 -4.96 24.12 37.25
C PHE A 204 -5.86 22.89 37.47
N LYS A 205 -7.01 23.07 38.14
CA LYS A 205 -7.96 21.99 38.38
C LYS A 205 -8.54 21.42 37.07
N GLU A 206 -8.90 22.29 36.13
CA GLU A 206 -9.45 21.90 34.84
C GLU A 206 -8.45 21.09 34.01
N ILE A 207 -7.21 21.58 33.86
CA ILE A 207 -6.15 20.91 33.11
C ILE A 207 -5.78 19.58 33.77
N ASN A 208 -5.66 19.53 35.09
CA ASN A 208 -5.38 18.29 35.80
C ASN A 208 -6.51 17.26 35.62
N GLY A 209 -7.78 17.70 35.64
CA GLY A 209 -8.92 16.85 35.33
C GLY A 209 -8.84 16.25 33.92
N LYS A 210 -8.51 17.09 32.92
CA LYS A 210 -8.29 16.65 31.53
C LYS A 210 -7.12 15.66 31.41
N LYS A 211 -6.00 15.90 32.10
CA LYS A 211 -4.88 14.96 32.13
C LYS A 211 -5.32 13.59 32.66
N MET A 212 -6.08 13.56 33.75
CA MET A 212 -6.56 12.31 34.35
C MET A 212 -7.51 11.54 33.43
N SER A 213 -8.38 12.23 32.68
CA SER A 213 -9.24 11.56 31.70
C SER A 213 -8.45 10.99 30.52
N LEU A 214 -7.47 11.71 29.99
CA LEU A 214 -6.58 11.21 28.92
C LEU A 214 -5.78 9.98 29.39
N LEU A 215 -5.27 9.99 30.61
CA LEU A 215 -4.57 8.86 31.22
C LEU A 215 -5.46 7.63 31.51
N SER A 216 -6.79 7.73 31.37
CA SER A 216 -7.72 6.60 31.55
C SER A 216 -8.03 5.86 30.24
N VAL A 217 -7.70 6.47 29.09
CA VAL A 217 -8.00 5.95 27.75
C VAL A 217 -6.73 5.55 26.96
N ILE A 218 -5.58 5.64 27.62
CA ILE A 218 -4.27 5.11 27.20
C ILE A 218 -4.08 3.76 27.88
#